data_AF-A0A7X7Q758-F1
#
_entry.id   AF-A0A7X7Q758-F1
#
_cell.length_a   1.000
_cell.length_b   1.000
_cell.length_c   1.000
_cell.angle_alpha   90.00
_cell.angle_beta   90.00
_cell.angle_gamma   90.00
#
_symmetry.space_group_name_H-M   'P 1'
#
loop_
_entity.id
_entity.type
_entity.pdbx_description
1 polymer ?
#
loop_
_entity_poly.entity_id
_entity_poly.type
_entity_poly.pdbx_seq_one_letter_code
_entity_poly.pdbx_strand_id
1 'polypeptide(L)'
;MRMSTFRIAAVAAAVALTLTACGGDDGNGNGDAGNGGNGGGEVIKIGSKFDQPGLGLQEGGEMSGYDVDVAIAVAEKLGYSEDQIEWHESPTPQRETMLEAGTVDMIVATYSITDSRKERVDFAGPYLVAGQDLLVRTDDDSINGPA
;
A
#
# COMPACT_ATOMS: atom_id res chain seq x y z
N MET A 1 -30.16 -52.33 -8.23
CA MET A 1 -28.92 -53.14 -8.34
C MET A 1 -29.02 -54.05 -9.54
N ARG A 2 -28.26 -53.75 -10.60
CA ARG A 2 -27.91 -54.68 -11.69
C ARG A 2 -26.83 -54.02 -12.55
N MET A 3 -25.58 -54.26 -12.16
CA MET A 3 -24.42 -54.04 -13.03
C MET A 3 -24.44 -55.12 -14.11
N SER A 4 -24.26 -54.73 -15.37
CA SER A 4 -23.84 -55.64 -16.42
C SER A 4 -23.07 -54.87 -17.49
N THR A 5 -21.79 -55.23 -17.56
CA THR A 5 -20.93 -55.47 -18.73
C THR A 5 -21.09 -54.59 -19.97
N PHE A 6 -19.99 -54.08 -20.53
CA PHE A 6 -19.62 -54.25 -21.95
C PHE A 6 -18.26 -53.56 -22.26
N ARG A 7 -17.28 -54.39 -22.67
CA ARG A 7 -16.26 -54.22 -23.73
C ARG A 7 -15.26 -53.05 -23.66
N ILE A 8 -13.98 -53.34 -23.44
CA ILE A 8 -12.90 -53.45 -24.48
C ILE A 8 -12.70 -52.16 -25.28
N ALA A 9 -11.56 -51.48 -25.07
CA ALA A 9 -10.55 -51.23 -26.12
C ALA A 9 -9.37 -50.43 -25.54
N ALA A 10 -8.17 -51.02 -25.63
CA ALA A 10 -6.91 -50.33 -25.42
C ALA A 10 -6.55 -49.54 -26.68
N VAL A 11 -6.20 -48.25 -26.55
CA VAL A 11 -5.29 -47.55 -27.48
C VAL A 11 -4.46 -46.57 -26.66
N ALA A 12 -3.15 -46.83 -26.64
CA ALA A 12 -2.12 -45.94 -26.13
C ALA A 12 -1.88 -44.78 -27.10
N ALA A 13 -1.74 -43.56 -26.57
CA ALA A 13 -1.06 -42.47 -27.25
C ALA A 13 -0.37 -41.60 -26.18
N ALA A 14 0.91 -41.87 -25.96
CA ALA A 14 1.80 -41.02 -25.18
C ALA A 14 2.12 -39.76 -25.99
N VAL A 15 1.92 -38.58 -25.40
CA VAL A 15 2.49 -37.34 -25.90
C VAL A 15 3.31 -36.73 -24.78
N ALA A 16 4.61 -37.03 -24.81
CA ALA A 16 5.63 -36.30 -24.06
C ALA A 16 6.00 -35.05 -24.87
N LEU A 17 5.68 -33.86 -24.36
CA LEU A 17 6.25 -32.61 -24.82
C LEU A 17 7.35 -32.20 -23.83
N THR A 18 8.57 -32.62 -24.15
CA THR A 18 9.80 -32.07 -23.58
C THR A 18 10.14 -30.78 -24.31
N LEU A 19 9.91 -29.62 -23.71
CA LEU A 19 10.51 -28.36 -24.14
C LEU A 19 11.84 -28.17 -23.41
N THR A 20 12.90 -28.68 -24.02
CA THR A 20 14.27 -28.28 -23.71
C THR A 20 14.55 -26.99 -24.49
N ALA A 21 14.36 -25.83 -23.84
CA ALA A 21 14.93 -24.58 -24.30
C ALA A 21 16.30 -24.42 -23.64
N CYS A 22 17.36 -24.70 -24.40
CA CYS A 22 18.73 -24.40 -23.99
C CYS A 22 19.35 -23.50 -25.06
N GLY A 23 19.62 -22.26 -24.67
CA GLY A 23 20.52 -21.33 -25.33
C GLY A 23 21.19 -20.56 -24.18
N GLY A 24 22.33 -21.08 -23.72
CA GLY A 24 23.09 -20.51 -22.62
C GLY A 24 24.08 -19.44 -23.07
N ASP A 25 24.29 -18.45 -22.21
CA ASP A 25 25.61 -17.95 -21.87
C ASP A 25 25.64 -17.70 -20.35
N ASP A 26 26.70 -18.18 -19.71
CA ASP A 26 26.87 -18.29 -18.26
C ASP A 26 27.30 -16.96 -17.64
N GLY A 27 26.64 -16.57 -16.54
CA GLY A 27 26.99 -15.37 -15.77
C GLY A 27 26.31 -15.33 -14.41
N ASN A 28 26.82 -16.15 -13.49
CA ASN A 28 26.43 -16.22 -12.08
C ASN A 28 26.52 -14.85 -11.37
N GLY A 29 25.36 -14.30 -10.99
CA GLY A 29 25.23 -13.13 -10.13
C GLY A 29 23.90 -13.17 -9.38
N ASN A 30 23.95 -13.65 -8.14
CA ASN A 30 22.87 -13.55 -7.16
C ASN A 30 22.59 -12.08 -6.83
N GLY A 31 21.52 -11.53 -7.42
CA GLY A 31 20.95 -10.24 -7.10
C GLY A 31 19.44 -10.37 -7.12
N ASP A 32 18.87 -10.61 -5.95
CA ASP A 32 17.47 -10.27 -5.65
C ASP A 32 17.35 -8.75 -5.84
N ALA A 33 16.92 -8.35 -7.03
CA ALA A 33 16.58 -6.99 -7.37
C ALA A 33 15.08 -7.02 -7.69
N GLY A 34 14.31 -6.46 -6.76
CA GLY A 34 12.88 -6.30 -6.87
C GLY A 34 12.46 -5.81 -8.25
N ASN A 35 11.44 -6.50 -8.75
CA ASN A 35 10.57 -6.19 -9.89
C ASN A 35 10.97 -4.97 -10.74
N GLY A 36 11.51 -5.28 -11.92
CA GLY A 36 11.89 -4.30 -12.93
C GLY A 36 10.70 -3.50 -13.45
N GLY A 37 10.89 -2.18 -13.49
CA GLY A 37 9.98 -1.23 -14.10
C GLY A 37 9.69 -1.58 -15.55
N ASN A 38 8.40 -1.59 -15.89
CA ASN A 38 7.91 -1.92 -17.21
C ASN A 38 7.05 -0.78 -17.75
N GLY A 39 7.68 0.17 -18.44
CA GLY A 39 7.24 0.74 -19.74
C GLY A 39 5.82 1.27 -19.96
N GLY A 40 4.99 1.43 -18.92
CA GLY A 40 3.72 2.15 -18.92
C GLY A 40 3.56 2.75 -17.54
N GLY A 41 3.66 4.09 -17.43
CA GLY A 41 3.97 4.83 -16.21
C GLY A 41 3.38 4.21 -14.93
N GLU A 42 4.25 3.57 -14.15
CA GLU A 42 3.86 2.93 -12.90
C GLU A 42 3.41 4.03 -11.93
N VAL A 43 2.21 3.90 -11.38
CA VAL A 43 1.66 4.85 -10.39
C VAL A 43 1.76 4.24 -9.00
N ILE A 44 1.99 5.07 -7.99
CA ILE A 44 1.90 4.71 -6.58
C ILE A 44 0.65 5.32 -5.98
N LYS A 45 -0.22 4.50 -5.39
CA LYS A 45 -1.48 4.94 -4.77
C LYS A 45 -1.21 5.26 -3.30
N ILE A 46 -1.33 6.53 -2.92
CA ILE A 46 -1.04 6.99 -1.57
C ILE A 46 -2.33 7.47 -0.90
N GLY A 47 -2.64 6.87 0.26
CA GLY A 47 -3.71 7.35 1.12
C GLY A 47 -3.25 8.51 2.01
N SER A 48 -3.97 9.64 1.98
CA SER A 48 -3.78 10.76 2.92
C SER A 48 -5.09 11.32 3.45
N LYS A 49 -5.05 12.27 4.38
CA LYS A 49 -6.23 13.06 4.77
C LYS A 49 -6.44 14.17 3.76
N PHE A 50 -7.70 14.50 3.48
CA PHE A 50 -8.05 15.60 2.58
C PHE A 50 -8.62 16.81 3.34
N ASP A 51 -8.78 16.70 4.66
CA ASP A 51 -9.57 17.61 5.50
C ASP A 51 -8.78 18.22 6.68
N GLN A 52 -7.45 18.07 6.72
CA GLN A 52 -6.61 18.52 7.83
C GLN A 52 -5.59 19.57 7.39
N PRO A 53 -5.93 20.87 7.51
CA PRO A 53 -5.01 21.96 7.19
C PRO A 53 -3.64 21.82 7.85
N GLY A 54 -2.58 21.98 7.04
CA GLY A 54 -1.19 21.85 7.48
C GLY A 54 -0.67 20.41 7.60
N LEU A 55 -1.54 19.40 7.54
CA LEU A 55 -1.16 17.97 7.57
C LEU A 55 -1.45 17.32 6.23
N GLY A 56 -2.71 17.05 5.93
CA GLY A 56 -3.17 16.55 4.65
C GLY A 56 -4.46 17.26 4.29
N LEU A 57 -4.41 18.12 3.28
CA LEU A 57 -5.52 18.93 2.82
C LEU A 57 -5.60 18.85 1.30
N GLN A 58 -6.81 18.62 0.77
CA GLN A 58 -7.09 18.73 -0.66
C GLN A 58 -7.92 19.98 -0.94
N GLU A 59 -7.40 20.89 -1.75
CA GLU A 59 -8.11 22.07 -2.22
C GLU A 59 -7.96 22.21 -3.73
N GLY A 60 -9.09 22.33 -4.46
CA GLY A 60 -9.04 22.46 -5.91
C GLY A 60 -8.44 21.26 -6.66
N GLY A 61 -8.33 20.10 -5.99
CA GLY A 61 -7.66 18.91 -6.53
C GLY A 61 -6.16 18.84 -6.24
N GLU A 62 -5.59 19.87 -5.62
CA GLU A 62 -4.19 19.91 -5.20
C GLU A 62 -4.06 19.45 -3.75
N MET A 63 -3.05 18.63 -3.49
CA MET A 63 -2.73 18.13 -2.16
C MET A 63 -1.67 19.01 -1.50
N SER A 64 -1.82 19.29 -0.21
CA SER A 64 -0.83 20.05 0.56
C SER A 64 -0.76 19.63 2.03
N GLY A 65 0.37 19.96 2.65
CA GLY A 65 0.61 19.79 4.08
C GLY A 65 1.75 18.81 4.38
N TYR A 66 2.07 18.70 5.67
CA TYR A 66 3.22 17.93 6.13
C TYR A 66 3.17 16.44 5.76
N ASP A 67 1.99 15.79 5.83
CA ASP A 67 1.85 14.39 5.43
C ASP A 67 2.08 14.21 3.91
N VAL A 68 1.67 15.20 3.12
CA VAL A 68 1.84 15.23 1.66
C VAL A 68 3.33 15.35 1.30
N ASP A 69 4.05 16.26 1.95
CA ASP A 69 5.48 16.44 1.76
C ASP A 69 6.27 15.16 2.10
N VAL A 70 5.90 14.49 3.20
CA VAL A 70 6.52 13.22 3.60
C VAL A 70 6.22 12.12 2.58
N ALA A 71 4.97 12.01 2.11
CA ALA A 71 4.58 11.04 1.10
C ALA A 71 5.35 11.23 -0.22
N ILE A 72 5.46 12.47 -0.71
CA ILE A 72 6.24 12.80 -1.91
C ILE A 72 7.70 12.40 -1.72
N ALA A 73 8.31 12.79 -0.60
CA ALA A 73 9.70 12.44 -0.32
C ALA A 73 9.94 10.92 -0.25
N VAL A 74 8.99 10.15 0.27
CA VAL A 74 9.05 8.67 0.27
C VAL A 74 8.89 8.12 -1.15
N ALA A 75 7.92 8.60 -1.91
CA ALA A 75 7.69 8.18 -3.29
C ALA A 75 8.93 8.42 -4.18
N GLU A 76 9.58 9.57 -4.06
CA GLU A 76 10.83 9.88 -4.75
C GLU A 76 11.95 8.88 -4.41
N LYS A 77 12.07 8.49 -3.14
CA LYS A 77 13.05 7.48 -2.71
C LYS A 77 12.73 6.08 -3.22
N LEU A 78 11.45 5.81 -3.50
CA LEU A 78 10.98 4.58 -4.12
C LEU A 78 11.08 4.62 -5.66
N GLY A 79 11.48 5.75 -6.25
CA GLY A 79 11.70 5.90 -7.69
C GLY A 79 10.50 6.44 -8.47
N TYR A 80 9.49 6.96 -7.79
CA TYR A 80 8.31 7.61 -8.39
C TYR A 80 8.49 9.13 -8.40
N SER A 81 8.16 9.79 -9.50
CA SER A 81 7.98 11.25 -9.52
C SER A 81 6.61 11.65 -8.99
N GLU A 82 6.44 12.92 -8.62
CA GLU A 82 5.20 13.43 -8.04
C GLU A 82 3.98 13.25 -8.96
N ASP A 83 4.16 13.33 -10.29
CA ASP A 83 3.11 13.08 -11.28
C ASP A 83 2.71 11.60 -11.41
N GLN A 84 3.45 10.70 -10.77
CA GLN A 84 3.13 9.27 -10.65
C GLN A 84 2.38 8.93 -9.35
N ILE A 85 2.06 9.93 -8.51
CA ILE A 85 1.31 9.71 -7.27
C ILE A 85 -0.19 9.82 -7.56
N GLU A 86 -0.93 8.76 -7.26
CA GLU A 86 -2.39 8.78 -7.23
C GLU A 86 -2.88 8.93 -5.78
N TRP A 87 -3.53 10.06 -5.49
CA TRP A 87 -4.01 10.36 -4.14
C TRP A 87 -5.38 9.74 -3.86
N HIS A 88 -5.49 9.06 -2.74
CA HIS A 88 -6.75 8.58 -2.20
C HIS A 88 -7.02 9.18 -0.83
N GLU A 89 -8.28 9.55 -0.58
CA GLU A 89 -8.67 9.90 0.78
C GLU A 89 -8.60 8.65 1.67
N SER A 90 -8.00 8.77 2.85
CA SER A 90 -7.84 7.70 3.84
C SER A 90 -8.57 8.01 5.15
N PRO A 91 -9.92 7.89 5.18
CA PRO A 91 -10.68 8.00 6.41
C PRO A 91 -10.16 7.01 7.45
N THR A 92 -10.02 7.48 8.69
CA THR A 92 -9.36 6.72 9.77
C THR A 92 -9.87 5.28 9.93
N PRO A 93 -11.18 4.98 9.86
CA PRO A 93 -11.68 3.61 10.02
C PRO A 93 -11.40 2.67 8.84
N GLN A 94 -10.99 3.20 7.68
CA GLN A 94 -10.85 2.44 6.44
C GLN A 94 -9.40 2.08 6.12
N ARG A 95 -8.42 2.70 6.80
CA ARG A 95 -6.99 2.66 6.45
C ARG A 95 -6.45 1.25 6.30
N GLU A 96 -6.70 0.39 7.29
CA GLU A 96 -6.22 -0.99 7.29
C GLU A 96 -6.88 -1.79 6.17
N THR A 97 -8.19 -1.63 5.96
CA THR A 97 -8.89 -2.33 4.87
C THR A 97 -8.46 -1.85 3.48
N MET A 98 -8.17 -0.55 3.32
CA MET A 98 -7.64 0.00 2.06
C MET A 98 -6.27 -0.59 1.73
N LEU A 99 -5.39 -0.76 2.73
CA LEU A 99 -4.09 -1.41 2.56
C LEU A 99 -4.24 -2.91 2.27
N GLU A 100 -5.04 -3.63 3.07
CA GLU A 100 -5.30 -5.07 2.90
C GLU A 100 -5.92 -5.40 1.53
N ALA A 101 -6.79 -4.51 1.03
CA ALA A 101 -7.44 -4.67 -0.28
C ALA A 101 -6.57 -4.18 -1.46
N GLY A 102 -5.40 -3.60 -1.21
CA GLY A 102 -4.55 -2.98 -2.24
C GLY A 102 -5.19 -1.77 -2.92
N THR A 103 -6.14 -1.11 -2.26
CA THR A 103 -6.72 0.16 -2.73
C THR A 103 -5.67 1.27 -2.69
N VAL A 104 -4.76 1.22 -1.71
CA VAL A 104 -3.56 2.08 -1.63
C VAL A 104 -2.36 1.21 -1.33
N ASP A 105 -1.19 1.65 -1.78
CA ASP A 105 0.08 0.96 -1.56
C ASP A 105 0.74 1.41 -0.24
N MET A 106 0.45 2.64 0.19
CA MET A 106 0.88 3.17 1.49
C MET A 106 -0.09 4.26 1.99
N ILE A 107 0.00 4.58 3.29
CA ILE A 107 -0.76 5.66 3.92
C ILE A 107 0.18 6.60 4.67
N VAL A 108 0.04 7.91 4.43
CA VAL A 108 0.71 8.99 5.17
C VAL A 108 -0.35 9.99 5.59
N ALA A 109 -0.72 9.96 6.87
CA ALA A 109 -1.95 10.59 7.36
C ALA A 109 -1.97 10.74 8.90
N THR A 110 -0.88 11.29 9.46
CA THR A 110 -0.51 11.31 10.90
C THR A 110 -0.98 10.05 11.63
N TYR A 111 -0.59 8.90 11.09
CA TYR A 111 -1.23 7.64 11.44
C TYR A 111 -0.63 7.06 12.71
N SER A 112 -1.39 7.10 13.81
CA SER A 112 -0.88 6.65 15.11
C SER A 112 -0.53 5.17 15.08
N ILE A 113 0.70 4.86 15.51
CA ILE A 113 1.19 3.50 15.66
C ILE A 113 0.60 2.93 16.96
N THR A 114 -0.19 1.85 16.86
CA THR A 114 -0.74 1.13 18.01
C THR A 114 -0.54 -0.37 17.84
N ASP A 115 -0.54 -1.13 18.94
CA ASP A 115 -0.36 -2.59 18.87
C ASP A 115 -1.48 -3.26 18.07
N SER A 116 -2.73 -2.83 18.28
CA SER A 116 -3.88 -3.32 17.51
C SER A 116 -3.77 -3.06 16.00
N ARG A 117 -3.12 -1.97 15.57
CA ARG A 117 -2.91 -1.67 14.15
C ARG A 117 -1.78 -2.51 13.58
N LYS A 118 -0.72 -2.73 14.35
CA LYS A 118 0.41 -3.60 13.97
C LYS A 118 0.01 -5.06 13.74
N GLU A 119 -1.10 -5.50 14.31
CA GLU A 119 -1.67 -6.82 14.02
C GLU A 119 -2.22 -6.95 12.58
N ARG A 120 -2.47 -5.82 11.89
CA ARG A 120 -3.10 -5.78 10.57
C ARG A 120 -2.22 -5.18 9.48
N VAL A 121 -1.36 -4.22 9.83
CA VAL A 121 -0.53 -3.48 8.88
C VAL A 121 0.87 -3.23 9.43
N ASP A 122 1.84 -3.10 8.53
CA ASP A 122 3.20 -2.73 8.87
C ASP A 122 3.38 -1.20 8.94
N PHE A 123 4.31 -0.76 9.77
CA PHE A 123 4.71 0.65 9.88
C PHE A 123 6.20 0.80 9.62
N ALA A 124 6.58 1.75 8.77
CA ALA A 124 7.98 2.08 8.50
C ALA A 124 8.70 2.74 9.69
N GLY A 125 7.94 3.38 10.58
CA GLY A 125 8.45 4.10 11.75
C GLY A 125 7.67 5.39 11.98
N PRO A 126 7.90 6.06 13.13
CA PRO A 126 7.31 7.36 13.39
C PRO A 126 8.03 8.45 12.59
N TYR A 127 7.28 9.29 11.89
CA TYR A 127 7.78 10.54 11.30
C TYR A 127 7.29 11.79 12.06
N LEU A 128 6.29 11.63 12.93
CA LEU A 128 5.75 12.67 13.79
C LEU A 128 5.43 12.09 15.17
N VAL A 129 5.89 12.74 16.22
CA VAL A 129 5.48 12.46 17.60
C VAL A 129 4.59 13.60 18.05
N ALA A 130 3.28 13.34 18.10
CA ALA A 130 2.28 14.30 18.53
C ALA A 130 1.78 13.98 19.95
N GLY A 131 1.46 15.03 20.70
CA GLY A 131 0.72 14.93 21.96
C GLY A 131 -0.79 15.04 21.74
N GLN A 132 -1.57 14.64 22.74
CA GLN A 132 -2.99 14.96 22.82
C GLN A 132 -3.17 16.21 23.66
N ASP A 133 -4.03 17.12 23.22
CA ASP A 133 -4.34 18.37 23.92
C ASP A 133 -5.85 18.65 23.91
N LEU A 134 -6.29 19.60 24.73
CA LEU A 134 -7.66 20.08 24.81
C LEU A 134 -7.79 21.45 24.14
N LEU A 135 -8.66 21.51 23.13
CA LEU A 135 -9.08 22.78 22.55
C LEU A 135 -10.35 23.27 23.28
N VAL A 136 -10.25 24.44 23.88
CA VAL A 136 -11.37 25.10 24.57
C VAL A 136 -11.75 26.41 23.87
N ARG A 137 -12.94 26.93 24.16
CA ARG A 137 -13.31 28.26 23.67
C ARG A 137 -12.43 29.31 24.36
N THR A 138 -12.11 30.38 23.65
CA THR A 138 -11.28 31.47 24.18
C THR A 138 -11.87 32.11 25.44
N ASP A 139 -13.19 32.05 25.61
CA ASP A 139 -13.93 32.61 26.73
C ASP A 139 -14.38 31.58 27.78
N ASP A 140 -13.88 30.34 27.71
CA ASP A 140 -14.17 29.29 28.70
C ASP A 140 -13.04 29.15 29.73
N ASP A 141 -13.19 29.85 30.86
CA ASP A 141 -12.25 29.83 31.99
C ASP A 141 -12.49 28.65 32.96
N SER A 142 -13.45 27.76 32.68
CA SER A 142 -13.81 26.66 33.59
C SER A 142 -12.87 25.46 33.47
N ILE A 143 -12.17 25.31 32.35
CA ILE A 143 -11.25 24.21 32.05
C ILE A 143 -9.81 24.70 32.19
N ASN A 144 -9.13 24.30 33.28
CA ASN A 144 -7.80 24.82 33.64
C ASN A 144 -6.65 23.79 33.50
N GLY A 145 -6.94 22.61 32.93
CA GLY A 145 -5.96 21.55 32.71
C GLY A 145 -6.52 20.15 32.95
N PRO A 146 -5.68 19.11 32.81
CA PRO A 146 -6.04 17.74 33.17
C PRO A 146 -6.41 17.65 34.66
N ALA A 147 -7.26 16.68 35.00
CA ALA A 147 -7.62 16.36 36.38
C ALA A 147 -6.44 15.79 37.19
#